data_AF-A0A7R9U804-F1
#
_entry.id   AF-A0A7R9U804-F1
#
_cell.length_a   1.000
_cell.length_b   1.000
_cell.length_c   1.000
_cell.angle_alpha   90.00
_cell.angle_beta   90.00
_cell.angle_gamma   90.00
#
_symmetry.space_group_name_H-M   'P 1'
#
loop_
_entity.id
_entity.type
_entity.pdbx_description
1 polymer ?
#
loop_
_entity_poly.entity_id
_entity_poly.type
_entity_poly.pdbx_seq_one_letter_code
_entity_poly.pdbx_strand_id
1 'polypeptide(L)'
;KGHGFSKAPRSLSRLLRRLKGVKVVPTPSPNLGPATAPPSPVASDVIGANMRVTTPFGVRRLVYCDFTASGRAMGRIEAFMQHQVLPTYANTHTEASLTGRRTNMLREQARQEIAASCGVPEDSHAVIFVGSGSTGAIDLLVRLLPKPFQLLSYLQRPADA
;
A
#
# COMPACT_ATOMS: atom_id res chain seq x y z
N LYS A 1 -6.20 -28.61 29.14
CA LYS A 1 -6.33 -29.55 28.01
C LYS A 1 -5.98 -28.83 26.71
N GLY A 2 -4.70 -28.80 26.35
CA GLY A 2 -4.22 -28.12 25.14
C GLY A 2 -4.66 -28.88 23.89
N HIS A 3 -5.42 -28.22 23.02
CA HIS A 3 -5.83 -28.78 21.74
C HIS A 3 -4.68 -28.59 20.75
N GLY A 4 -3.98 -29.69 20.48
CA GLY A 4 -2.86 -29.73 19.54
C GLY A 4 -3.32 -29.42 18.12
N PHE A 5 -2.60 -28.49 17.48
CA PHE A 5 -2.70 -28.27 16.04
C PHE A 5 -2.45 -29.59 15.29
N SER A 6 -3.52 -30.10 14.68
CA SER A 6 -3.48 -31.27 13.81
C SER A 6 -2.44 -31.10 12.70
N LYS A 7 -1.56 -32.09 12.57
CA LYS A 7 -0.43 -32.11 11.63
C LYS A 7 -0.91 -31.80 10.21
N ALA A 8 -0.31 -30.80 9.58
CA ALA A 8 -0.54 -30.46 8.18
C ALA A 8 -0.42 -31.71 7.28
N PRO A 9 -1.33 -31.90 6.29
CA PRO A 9 -1.33 -33.08 5.43
C PRO A 9 0.06 -33.31 4.82
N ARG A 10 0.46 -34.58 4.65
CA ARG A 10 1.82 -34.98 4.23
C ARG A 10 2.28 -34.32 2.93
N SER A 11 1.36 -33.87 2.07
CA SER A 11 1.64 -33.10 0.86
C SER A 11 2.07 -31.66 1.17
N LEU A 12 1.37 -30.98 2.08
CA LEU A 12 1.64 -29.59 2.48
C LEU A 12 2.97 -29.49 3.24
N SER A 13 3.25 -30.43 4.15
CA SER A 13 4.53 -30.45 4.89
C SER A 13 5.73 -30.86 4.01
N ARG A 14 5.51 -31.46 2.83
CA ARG A 14 6.53 -31.71 1.81
C ARG A 14 6.72 -30.46 0.92
N LEU A 15 5.64 -29.78 0.57
CA LEU A 15 5.65 -28.50 -0.15
C LEU A 15 6.37 -27.41 0.66
N LEU A 16 6.01 -27.25 1.94
CA LEU A 16 6.62 -26.27 2.85
C LEU A 16 8.12 -26.53 3.06
N ARG A 17 8.55 -27.80 3.13
CA ARG A 17 9.98 -28.15 3.17
C ARG A 17 10.71 -27.77 1.89
N ARG A 18 10.08 -27.91 0.73
CA ARG A 18 10.64 -27.48 -0.56
C ARG A 18 10.70 -25.94 -0.66
N LEU A 19 9.73 -25.22 -0.10
CA LEU A 19 9.72 -23.75 -0.10
C LEU A 19 10.84 -23.11 0.75
N LYS A 20 11.48 -23.85 1.67
CA LYS A 20 12.59 -23.34 2.50
C LYS A 20 13.83 -22.88 1.73
N GLY A 21 13.91 -23.13 0.42
CA GLY A 21 15.04 -22.77 -0.44
C GLY A 21 14.78 -21.66 -1.45
N VAL A 22 13.66 -20.92 -1.37
CA VAL A 22 13.37 -19.82 -2.30
C VAL A 22 14.36 -18.69 -2.05
N LYS A 23 15.23 -18.43 -3.03
CA LYS A 23 16.14 -17.28 -3.04
C LYS A 23 15.62 -16.25 -4.03
N VAL A 24 15.44 -15.03 -3.56
CA VAL A 24 15.17 -13.87 -4.42
C VAL A 24 16.48 -13.52 -5.10
N VAL A 25 16.59 -13.82 -6.39
CA VAL A 25 17.73 -13.40 -7.21
C VAL A 25 17.20 -12.40 -8.21
N PRO A 26 17.62 -11.12 -8.16
CA PRO A 26 17.34 -10.19 -9.25
C PRO A 26 18.13 -10.69 -10.47
N THR A 27 17.45 -11.40 -11.37
CA THR A 27 18.08 -11.88 -12.60
C THR A 27 17.81 -10.87 -13.71
N PRO A 28 18.83 -10.39 -14.45
CA PRO A 28 18.59 -9.89 -15.79
C PRO A 28 18.13 -11.07 -16.66
N SER A 29 17.10 -10.83 -17.47
CA SER A 29 16.37 -11.83 -18.26
C SER A 29 17.27 -12.80 -19.03
N PRO A 30 16.91 -14.09 -19.03
CA PRO A 30 16.87 -14.88 -20.25
C PRO A 30 15.41 -15.12 -20.63
N ASN A 31 15.13 -14.88 -21.92
CA ASN A 31 13.87 -15.16 -22.59
C ASN A 31 13.27 -16.51 -22.17
N LEU A 32 12.25 -16.48 -21.31
CA LEU A 32 11.18 -17.48 -21.36
C LEU A 32 9.96 -16.71 -21.88
N GLY A 33 9.36 -17.25 -22.94
CA GLY A 33 8.35 -16.62 -23.79
C GLY A 33 7.18 -15.95 -23.04
N PRO A 34 6.40 -15.12 -23.75
CA PRO A 34 5.42 -14.24 -23.15
C PRO A 34 4.42 -15.03 -22.30
N ALA A 35 4.16 -14.54 -21.09
CA ALA A 35 2.96 -14.92 -20.35
C ALA A 35 1.74 -14.54 -21.22
N THR A 36 0.70 -15.38 -21.16
CA THR A 36 -0.58 -15.18 -21.83
C THR A 36 -1.08 -13.75 -21.69
N ALA A 37 -1.15 -13.03 -22.82
CA ALA A 37 -1.46 -11.61 -23.00
C ALA A 37 -0.48 -10.60 -22.35
N PRO A 38 -0.11 -9.51 -23.07
CA PRO A 38 0.67 -8.43 -22.49
C PRO A 38 -0.11 -7.78 -21.33
N PRO A 39 0.53 -7.48 -20.19
CA PRO A 39 -0.12 -6.79 -19.09
C PRO A 39 -0.63 -5.42 -19.53
N SER A 40 -1.70 -4.93 -18.88
CA SER A 40 -2.16 -3.55 -19.08
C SER A 40 -1.03 -2.55 -18.76
N PRO A 41 -1.03 -1.34 -19.34
CA PRO A 41 -0.02 -0.32 -19.07
C PRO A 41 0.19 -0.05 -17.56
N VAL A 42 -0.90 -0.10 -16.79
CA VAL A 42 -0.87 0.05 -15.32
C VAL A 42 -0.18 -1.15 -14.65
N ALA A 43 -0.49 -2.38 -15.07
CA ALA A 43 0.11 -3.58 -14.51
C ALA A 43 1.61 -3.70 -14.86
N SER A 44 2.05 -3.17 -16.02
CA SER A 44 3.46 -3.12 -16.38
C SER A 44 4.27 -2.07 -15.60
N ASP A 45 3.63 -1.01 -15.10
CA ASP A 45 4.31 0.07 -14.36
C ASP A 45 4.62 -0.32 -12.90
N VAL A 46 4.05 -1.41 -12.40
CA VAL A 46 4.36 -1.91 -11.06
C VAL A 46 5.83 -2.32 -10.98
N ILE A 47 6.57 -1.74 -10.03
CA ILE A 47 8.00 -2.00 -9.84
C ILE A 47 8.17 -3.48 -9.48
N GLY A 48 8.84 -4.22 -10.36
CA GLY A 48 9.05 -5.67 -10.25
C GLY A 48 7.86 -6.53 -10.68
N ALA A 49 6.98 -6.03 -11.56
CA ALA A 49 5.88 -6.79 -12.18
C ALA A 49 6.35 -8.07 -12.90
N ASN A 50 7.59 -8.07 -13.40
CA ASN A 50 8.23 -9.17 -14.13
C ASN A 50 9.34 -9.85 -13.32
N MET A 51 9.41 -9.58 -12.01
CA MET A 51 10.41 -10.18 -11.14
C MET A 51 10.28 -11.71 -11.17
N ARG A 52 11.44 -12.38 -11.20
CA ARG A 52 11.53 -13.84 -11.19
C ARG A 52 12.22 -14.28 -9.90
N VAL A 53 11.82 -15.45 -9.42
CA VAL A 53 12.37 -16.07 -8.22
C VAL A 53 12.83 -17.47 -8.54
N THR A 54 13.98 -17.86 -7.98
CA THR A 54 14.47 -19.22 -8.11
C THR A 54 13.74 -20.09 -7.11
N THR A 55 13.06 -21.11 -7.62
CA THR A 55 12.36 -22.11 -6.82
C THR A 55 13.05 -23.47 -6.99
N PRO A 56 12.78 -24.45 -6.12
CA PRO A 56 13.21 -25.84 -6.34
C PRO A 56 12.70 -26.47 -7.64
N PHE A 57 11.74 -25.83 -8.31
CA PHE A 57 11.14 -26.27 -9.57
C PHE A 57 11.54 -25.38 -10.76
N GLY A 58 12.70 -24.72 -10.64
CA GLY A 58 13.24 -23.79 -11.62
C GLY A 58 12.86 -22.33 -11.36
N VAL A 59 13.26 -21.46 -12.27
CA VAL A 59 12.94 -20.03 -12.23
C VAL A 59 11.46 -19.84 -12.56
N ARG A 60 10.74 -19.14 -11.70
CA ARG A 60 9.31 -18.84 -11.87
C ARG A 60 9.08 -17.34 -11.76
N ARG A 61 8.04 -16.84 -12.44
CA ARG A 61 7.57 -15.47 -12.24
C ARG A 61 7.05 -15.32 -10.81
N LEU A 62 7.41 -14.23 -10.15
CA LEU A 62 6.81 -13.84 -8.88
C LEU A 62 5.38 -13.36 -9.13
N VAL A 63 4.40 -14.08 -8.60
CA VAL A 63 3.00 -13.66 -8.58
C VAL A 63 2.74 -13.03 -7.22
N TYR A 64 2.39 -11.74 -7.21
CA TYR A 64 2.07 -11.02 -5.98
C TYR A 64 0.57 -11.15 -5.71
N CYS A 65 0.22 -11.86 -4.64
CA CYS A 65 -1.17 -12.16 -4.26
C CYS A 65 -1.61 -11.41 -2.99
N ASP A 66 -0.93 -10.32 -2.62
CA ASP A 66 -1.12 -9.62 -1.35
C ASP A 66 -1.57 -8.16 -1.54
N PHE A 67 -2.13 -7.85 -2.73
CA PHE A 67 -2.60 -6.50 -3.09
C PHE A 67 -3.71 -5.97 -2.16
N THR A 68 -4.42 -6.84 -1.46
CA THR A 68 -5.43 -6.44 -0.48
C THR A 68 -4.82 -5.93 0.82
N ALA A 69 -3.64 -6.42 1.20
CA ALA A 69 -2.94 -5.97 2.40
C ALA A 69 -2.09 -4.72 2.10
N SER A 70 -1.38 -4.71 0.98
CA SER A 70 -0.60 -3.55 0.54
C SER A 70 -0.41 -3.53 -0.97
N GLY A 71 -0.44 -2.33 -1.54
CA GLY A 71 -0.06 -2.11 -2.94
C GLY A 71 1.45 -2.23 -3.14
N ARG A 72 1.86 -2.49 -4.39
CA ARG A 72 3.26 -2.35 -4.81
C ARG A 72 3.48 -0.96 -5.42
N ALA A 73 4.69 -0.42 -5.22
CA ALA A 73 5.09 0.85 -5.80
C ALA A 73 4.98 0.84 -7.33
N MET A 74 4.56 1.97 -7.89
CA MET A 74 4.46 2.20 -9.33
C MET A 74 5.59 3.10 -9.81
N GLY A 75 6.23 2.72 -10.92
CA GLY A 75 7.37 3.44 -11.47
C GLY A 75 7.07 4.92 -11.73
N ARG A 76 5.90 5.22 -12.28
CA ARG A 76 5.48 6.61 -12.55
C ARG A 76 5.30 7.44 -11.29
N ILE A 77 4.75 6.86 -10.22
CA ILE A 77 4.56 7.55 -8.95
C ILE A 77 5.94 7.85 -8.34
N GLU A 78 6.83 6.85 -8.29
CA GLU A 78 8.18 7.04 -7.75
C GLU A 78 8.98 8.06 -8.55
N ALA A 79 8.89 8.03 -9.89
CA ALA A 79 9.54 9.02 -10.75
C ALA A 79 8.98 10.44 -10.50
N PHE A 80 7.67 10.59 -10.31
CA PHE A 80 7.07 11.87 -9.96
C PHE A 80 7.55 12.36 -8.59
N MET A 81 7.60 11.49 -7.59
CA MET A 81 8.13 11.83 -6.28
C MET A 81 9.59 12.30 -6.37
N GLN A 82 10.43 11.53 -7.05
CA GLN A 82 11.86 11.81 -7.20
C GLN A 82 12.15 13.10 -7.97
N HIS A 83 11.41 13.36 -9.05
CA HIS A 83 11.74 14.46 -9.98
C HIS A 83 10.88 15.71 -9.81
N GLN A 84 9.68 15.61 -9.25
CA GLN A 84 8.73 16.74 -9.18
C GLN A 84 8.44 17.20 -7.75
N VAL A 85 8.50 16.30 -6.76
CA VAL A 85 8.15 16.62 -5.37
C VAL A 85 9.40 16.87 -4.53
N LEU A 86 10.27 15.87 -4.41
CA LEU A 86 11.42 15.88 -3.52
C LEU A 86 12.44 17.01 -3.78
N PRO A 87 12.74 17.43 -5.03
CA PRO A 87 13.73 18.49 -5.27
C PRO A 87 13.34 19.85 -4.68
N THR A 88 12.04 20.11 -4.52
CA THR A 88 11.51 21.37 -3.97
C THR A 88 10.82 21.19 -2.63
N TYR A 89 10.97 20.02 -2.01
CA TYR A 89 10.32 19.75 -0.73
C TYR A 89 10.85 20.70 0.35
N ALA A 90 9.92 21.37 1.01
CA ALA A 90 10.20 22.09 2.23
C ALA A 90 9.02 21.91 3.19
N ASN A 91 9.33 21.94 4.49
CA ASN A 91 8.28 21.99 5.49
C ASN A 91 7.43 23.25 5.29
N THR A 92 6.12 23.12 5.42
CA THR A 92 5.14 24.13 5.01
C THR A 92 5.04 25.34 5.96
N HIS A 93 5.90 25.42 6.99
CA HIS A 93 5.90 26.51 7.97
C HIS A 93 6.61 27.79 7.50
N THR A 94 7.07 27.83 6.25
CA THR A 94 7.77 29.00 5.68
C THR A 94 7.23 29.33 4.28
N GLU A 95 6.06 29.97 4.21
CA GLU A 95 5.43 30.37 2.94
C GLU A 95 6.22 31.43 2.15
N ALA A 96 7.21 32.07 2.77
CA ALA A 96 8.08 33.05 2.12
C ALA A 96 9.07 32.40 1.12
N SER A 97 9.32 31.09 1.21
CA SER A 97 10.26 30.41 0.32
C SER A 97 9.56 29.83 -0.92
N LEU A 98 10.30 29.78 -2.04
CA LEU A 98 9.82 29.13 -3.28
C LEU A 98 9.40 27.67 -3.03
N THR A 99 10.19 26.94 -2.25
CA THR A 99 9.98 25.53 -1.92
C THR A 99 8.79 25.31 -0.99
N GLY A 100 8.58 26.21 -0.02
CA GLY A 100 7.40 26.21 0.85
C GLY A 100 6.11 26.41 0.07
N ARG A 101 6.07 27.42 -0.82
CA ARG A 101 4.91 27.65 -1.71
C ARG A 101 4.65 26.47 -2.63
N ARG A 102 5.69 25.90 -3.24
CA ARG A 102 5.55 24.74 -4.13
C ARG A 102 4.99 23.52 -3.39
N THR A 103 5.49 23.24 -2.19
CA THR A 103 5.02 22.10 -1.39
C THR A 103 3.56 22.29 -0.95
N ASN A 104 3.17 23.51 -0.54
CA ASN A 104 1.78 23.79 -0.18
C ASN A 104 0.83 23.68 -1.39
N MET A 105 1.25 24.19 -2.57
CA MET A 105 0.49 24.03 -3.82
C MET A 105 0.26 22.56 -4.17
N LEU A 106 1.30 21.72 -4.13
CA LEU A 106 1.18 20.29 -4.41
C LEU A 106 0.22 19.59 -3.43
N ARG A 107 0.26 20.00 -2.15
CA ARG A 107 -0.64 19.48 -1.12
C ARG A 107 -2.10 19.89 -1.38
N GLU A 108 -2.34 21.11 -1.83
CA GLU A 108 -3.69 21.57 -2.20
C GLU A 108 -4.20 20.83 -3.42
N GLN A 109 -3.40 20.73 -4.48
CA GLN A 109 -3.75 19.98 -5.68
C GLN A 109 -4.09 18.52 -5.34
N ALA A 110 -3.30 17.87 -4.47
CA ALA A 110 -3.60 16.52 -4.02
C ALA A 110 -4.98 16.43 -3.33
N ARG A 111 -5.39 17.46 -2.59
CA ARG A 111 -6.70 17.52 -1.95
C ARG A 111 -7.82 17.55 -2.98
N GLN A 112 -7.69 18.40 -3.99
CA GLN A 112 -8.67 18.56 -5.08
C GLN A 112 -8.80 17.28 -5.90
N GLU A 113 -7.68 16.66 -6.26
CA GLU A 113 -7.67 15.40 -7.03
C GLU A 113 -8.33 14.24 -6.27
N ILE A 114 -8.15 14.17 -4.94
CA ILE A 114 -8.81 13.17 -4.10
C ILE A 114 -10.32 13.43 -4.03
N ALA A 115 -10.74 14.68 -3.84
CA ALA A 115 -12.17 15.04 -3.85
C ALA A 115 -12.83 14.65 -5.17
N ALA A 116 -12.21 15.01 -6.29
CA ALA A 116 -12.68 14.66 -7.63
C ALA A 116 -12.74 13.15 -7.85
N SER A 117 -11.72 12.40 -7.43
CA SER A 117 -11.67 10.94 -7.54
C SER A 117 -12.74 10.24 -6.70
N CYS A 118 -13.15 10.84 -5.59
CA CYS A 118 -14.27 10.37 -4.75
C CYS A 118 -15.64 10.86 -5.24
N GLY A 119 -15.69 11.73 -6.25
CA GLY A 119 -16.93 12.32 -6.75
C GLY A 119 -17.61 13.25 -5.76
N VAL A 120 -16.86 13.87 -4.84
CA VAL A 120 -17.41 14.76 -3.81
C VAL A 120 -17.15 16.23 -4.16
N PRO A 121 -18.17 17.11 -4.10
CA PRO A 121 -17.98 18.54 -4.29
C PRO A 121 -17.19 19.19 -3.15
N GLU A 122 -16.28 20.11 -3.47
CA GLU A 122 -15.39 20.78 -2.49
C GLU A 122 -16.15 21.68 -1.49
N ASP A 123 -17.32 22.18 -1.87
CA ASP A 123 -18.14 23.10 -1.07
C ASP A 123 -18.95 22.39 0.03
N SER A 124 -19.17 21.09 -0.10
CA SER A 124 -19.99 20.27 0.80
C SER A 124 -19.17 19.24 1.59
N HIS A 125 -17.93 18.97 1.18
CA HIS A 125 -17.09 17.93 1.77
C HIS A 125 -15.69 18.45 2.09
N ALA A 126 -15.18 18.08 3.26
CA ALA A 126 -13.79 18.33 3.62
C ALA A 126 -12.94 17.09 3.36
N VAL A 127 -11.81 17.26 2.67
CA VAL A 127 -10.78 16.22 2.54
C VAL A 127 -9.68 16.46 3.58
N ILE A 128 -9.58 15.53 4.52
CA ILE A 128 -8.66 15.60 5.66
C ILE A 128 -7.57 14.54 5.49
N PHE A 129 -6.32 14.99 5.41
CA PHE A 129 -5.17 14.09 5.40
C PHE A 129 -4.92 13.53 6.79
N VAL A 130 -4.85 12.21 6.87
CA VAL A 130 -4.57 11.46 8.09
C VAL A 130 -3.31 10.61 7.89
N GLY A 131 -2.61 10.30 8.98
CA GLY A 131 -1.34 9.58 8.93
C GLY A 131 -1.46 8.14 8.44
N SER A 132 -1.74 7.20 9.35
CA SER A 132 -1.67 5.74 9.10
C SER A 132 -2.82 5.17 8.26
N GLY A 133 -3.27 5.88 7.22
CA GLY A 133 -4.36 5.46 6.35
C GLY A 133 -5.67 5.28 7.10
N SER A 134 -6.39 4.19 6.80
CA SER A 134 -7.71 3.90 7.37
C SER A 134 -7.73 3.85 8.90
N THR A 135 -6.68 3.33 9.52
CA THR A 135 -6.57 3.29 10.99
C THR A 135 -6.54 4.69 11.58
N GLY A 136 -5.73 5.59 11.00
CA GLY A 136 -5.67 6.99 11.39
C GLY A 136 -6.97 7.75 11.12
N ALA A 137 -7.66 7.43 10.02
CA ALA A 137 -8.97 8.02 9.69
C ALA A 137 -10.02 7.67 10.74
N ILE A 138 -10.10 6.40 11.14
CA ILE A 138 -11.07 5.94 12.15
C ILE A 138 -10.75 6.54 13.51
N ASP A 139 -9.48 6.56 13.95
CA ASP A 139 -9.09 7.20 15.21
C ASP A 139 -9.46 8.68 15.23
N LEU A 140 -9.17 9.41 14.15
CA LEU A 140 -9.55 10.81 14.02
C LEU A 140 -11.07 11.00 14.07
N LEU A 141 -11.83 10.19 13.32
CA LEU A 141 -13.29 10.27 13.29
C LEU A 141 -13.89 10.06 14.69
N VAL A 142 -13.43 9.04 15.43
CA VAL A 142 -13.89 8.77 16.80
C VAL A 142 -13.61 9.97 17.72
N ARG A 143 -12.43 10.60 17.60
CA ARG A 143 -12.08 11.80 18.39
C ARG A 143 -12.94 13.02 18.06
N LEU A 144 -13.37 13.16 16.81
CA LEU A 144 -14.21 14.27 16.36
C LEU A 144 -15.69 14.11 16.73
N LEU A 145 -16.16 12.88 16.95
CA LEU A 145 -17.54 12.62 17.36
C LEU A 145 -17.83 13.14 18.78
N PRO A 146 -19.05 13.63 19.06
CA PRO A 146 -19.42 14.12 20.39
C PRO A 146 -19.40 13.01 21.45
N LYS A 147 -19.03 13.39 22.69
CA LYS A 147 -18.83 12.50 23.86
C LYS A 147 -19.87 11.37 24.06
N PRO A 148 -21.19 11.56 23.91
CA PRO A 148 -22.16 10.46 24.07
C PRO A 148 -21.91 9.29 23.09
N PHE A 149 -21.38 9.54 21.90
CA PHE A 149 -21.03 8.49 20.94
C PHE A 149 -19.71 7.79 21.27
N GLN A 150 -18.77 8.46 21.94
CA GLN A 150 -17.50 7.88 22.39
C GLN A 150 -17.69 6.92 23.59
N LEU A 151 -18.71 7.15 24.43
CA LEU A 151 -19.03 6.29 25.57
C LEU A 151 -19.62 4.93 25.15
N LEU A 152 -20.46 4.90 24.11
CA LEU A 152 -21.07 3.66 23.61
C LEU A 152 -20.03 2.69 23.04
N SER A 153 -18.99 3.18 22.36
CA SER A 153 -17.90 2.33 21.85
C SER A 153 -16.97 1.83 22.97
N TYR A 154 -16.88 2.56 24.10
CA TYR A 154 -16.17 2.13 25.30
C TYR A 154 -16.93 1.05 26.08
N LEU A 155 -18.25 1.20 26.22
CA LEU A 155 -19.13 0.26 26.93
C LEU A 155 -19.34 -1.07 26.18
N GLN A 156 -19.12 -1.08 24.87
CA GLN A 156 -19.23 -2.28 24.04
C GLN A 156 -17.92 -3.10 23.91
N ARG A 157 -16.81 -2.67 24.55
CA ARG A 157 -15.64 -3.54 24.66
C ARG A 157 -15.91 -4.65 25.68
N PRO A 158 -15.73 -5.94 25.34
CA PRO A 158 -15.73 -6.99 26.36
C PRO A 158 -14.62 -6.68 27.37
N ALA A 159 -14.93 -6.84 28.66
CA ALA A 159 -14.12 -6.38 29.79
C ALA A 159 -12.80 -7.14 30.01
N ASP A 160 -12.37 -7.98 29.07
CA ASP A 160 -11.26 -8.91 29.27
C ASP A 160 -10.18 -8.72 28.18
N ALA A 161 -9.13 -7.97 28.55
CA ALA A 161 -7.80 -8.04 27.99
C ALA A 161 -6.77 -7.93 29.12
#